data_AF-A0A7X9FBF0-F1
#
_entry.id   AF-A0A7X9FBF0-F1
#
_cell.length_a   1.000
_cell.length_b   1.000
_cell.length_c   1.000
_cell.angle_alpha   90.00
_cell.angle_beta   90.00
_cell.angle_gamma   90.00
#
_symmetry.space_group_name_H-M   'P 1'
#
loop_
_entity.id
_entity.type
_entity.pdbx_description
1 polymer ?
#
loop_
_entity_poly.entity_id
_entity_poly.type
_entity_poly.pdbx_seq_one_letter_code
_entity_poly.pdbx_strand_id
1 'polypeptide(L)'
;MLSNLNSNNDDYNTNLYVLGTTVPIIFSSNRGSSGGQFDFVQGTITFTFSQTNGSFSLSSEMSNEIYYGTIINKANTAGNDFGPYSYFSSNDGYEYLIYTSETPDQGLDLFFVKNLPRFANNTPSVSGPFPVRKINSQFDDAYLAFDMNGDSMYFCSNRSGNFDIYCQYRNPNITTDLFLGGEFSPATAVDSINTADNEKTPFILKNIMVFVSDRPGGLGGYDIYCSVFRNGKWSSPVNMGPPVNSSSNEYRPVLGFHSDFTNLMLVFSSDRQGGKGGYDLYFTGFSAPR
;
A
#
# COMPACT_ATOMS: atom_id res chain seq x y z
N MET A 1 7.59 15.19 -5.75
CA MET A 1 7.30 14.17 -6.79
C MET A 1 8.51 13.25 -6.90
N LEU A 2 8.29 11.96 -7.14
CA LEU A 2 9.36 10.97 -7.36
C LEU A 2 9.68 10.87 -8.85
N SER A 3 10.20 11.97 -9.42
CA SER A 3 10.21 12.22 -10.86
C SER A 3 10.85 11.11 -11.69
N ASN A 4 11.90 10.45 -11.20
CA ASN A 4 12.61 9.41 -11.95
C ASN A 4 11.94 8.03 -11.90
N LEU A 5 10.97 7.85 -11.00
CA LEU A 5 10.09 6.68 -11.04
C LEU A 5 8.96 6.93 -12.02
N ASN A 6 8.40 8.15 -12.02
CA ASN A 6 7.28 8.49 -12.88
C ASN A 6 7.63 8.56 -14.38
N SER A 7 6.66 8.21 -15.20
CA SER A 7 6.69 8.10 -16.66
C SER A 7 5.53 8.88 -17.28
N ASN A 8 5.42 8.88 -18.61
CA ASN A 8 4.27 9.48 -19.30
C ASN A 8 2.99 8.62 -19.23
N ASN A 9 3.05 7.51 -18.49
CA ASN A 9 1.92 6.63 -18.20
C ASN A 9 1.62 6.69 -16.69
N ASP A 10 0.60 5.97 -16.26
CA ASP A 10 0.13 6.01 -14.87
C ASP A 10 1.04 5.15 -13.99
N ASP A 11 1.57 5.79 -12.95
CA ASP A 11 2.49 5.24 -11.98
C ASP A 11 1.96 5.50 -10.57
N TYR A 12 1.54 4.42 -9.90
CA TYR A 12 0.68 4.50 -8.74
C TYR A 12 0.89 3.31 -7.80
N ASN A 13 0.37 3.38 -6.58
CA ASN A 13 0.34 2.27 -5.64
C ASN A 13 1.72 1.68 -5.24
N THR A 14 2.50 2.36 -4.41
CA THR A 14 3.77 1.81 -3.89
C THR A 14 3.60 0.96 -2.61
N ASN A 15 4.56 0.07 -2.31
CA ASN A 15 4.56 -0.87 -1.17
C ASN A 15 5.49 -0.49 0.00
N LEU A 16 5.85 0.79 0.13
CA LEU A 16 6.80 1.28 1.14
C LEU A 16 6.42 0.85 2.58
N TYR A 17 7.40 0.38 3.36
CA TYR A 17 7.20 -0.03 4.77
C TYR A 17 8.25 0.54 5.72
N VAL A 18 9.53 0.16 5.56
CA VAL A 18 10.64 0.62 6.41
C VAL A 18 11.64 1.42 5.58
N LEU A 19 12.13 2.51 6.17
CA LEU A 19 13.14 3.35 5.55
C LEU A 19 14.54 2.95 6.03
N GLY A 20 15.39 2.60 5.08
CA GLY A 20 16.84 2.67 5.18
C GLY A 20 17.37 3.66 4.14
N THR A 21 18.68 3.89 4.07
CA THR A 21 19.26 4.87 3.13
C THR A 21 18.76 4.71 1.69
N THR A 22 18.68 3.46 1.22
CA THR A 22 18.11 3.10 -0.08
C THR A 22 17.06 2.04 0.13
N VAL A 23 15.83 2.33 -0.30
CA VAL A 23 14.67 1.46 -0.14
C VAL A 23 14.21 0.99 -1.52
N PRO A 24 14.25 -0.32 -1.79
CA PRO A 24 13.60 -0.87 -2.97
C PRO A 24 12.09 -0.76 -2.81
N ILE A 25 11.42 -0.40 -3.89
CA ILE A 25 9.96 -0.33 -3.95
C ILE A 25 9.45 -1.14 -5.13
N ILE A 26 8.24 -1.66 -4.96
CA ILE A 26 7.40 -2.22 -6.01
C ILE A 26 6.17 -1.31 -6.10
N PHE A 27 5.76 -0.99 -7.32
CA PHE A 27 4.57 -0.17 -7.55
C PHE A 27 3.85 -0.60 -8.82
N SER A 28 2.56 -0.28 -8.90
CA SER A 28 1.74 -0.58 -10.08
C SER A 28 1.98 0.46 -11.17
N SER A 29 2.01 0.04 -12.42
CA SER A 29 2.24 0.93 -13.55
C SER A 29 1.76 0.33 -14.86
N ASN A 30 1.13 1.13 -15.72
CA ASN A 30 0.73 0.69 -17.07
C ASN A 30 1.75 1.08 -18.16
N ARG A 31 2.98 1.44 -17.76
CA ARG A 31 4.07 1.75 -18.71
C ARG A 31 4.43 0.59 -19.64
N GLY A 32 4.30 -0.65 -19.19
CA GLY A 32 4.65 -1.84 -19.97
C GLY A 32 3.67 -2.12 -21.11
N SER A 33 2.45 -1.58 -20.99
CA SER A 33 1.32 -1.81 -21.90
C SER A 33 0.93 -0.54 -22.67
N SER A 34 1.76 0.51 -22.65
CA SER A 34 1.48 1.81 -23.28
C SER A 34 0.16 2.45 -22.82
N GLY A 35 -0.13 2.38 -21.52
CA GLY A 35 -1.34 2.96 -20.91
C GLY A 35 -2.52 1.99 -20.77
N GLY A 36 -2.32 0.70 -21.11
CA GLY A 36 -3.32 -0.35 -20.97
C GLY A 36 -3.31 -0.99 -19.58
N GLN A 37 -2.95 -2.28 -19.54
CA GLN A 37 -2.89 -3.09 -18.32
C GLN A 37 -1.87 -2.55 -17.31
N PHE A 38 -2.26 -2.54 -16.03
CA PHE A 38 -1.39 -2.27 -14.91
C PHE A 38 -0.64 -3.52 -14.45
N ASP A 39 0.68 -3.42 -14.37
CA ASP A 39 1.58 -4.46 -13.90
C ASP A 39 2.47 -3.90 -12.78
N PHE A 40 3.06 -4.77 -11.97
CA PHE A 40 4.10 -4.34 -11.04
C PHE A 40 5.42 -4.07 -11.75
N VAL A 41 6.07 -2.99 -11.35
CA VAL A 41 7.43 -2.62 -11.70
C VAL A 41 8.21 -2.27 -10.43
N GLN A 42 9.54 -2.17 -10.55
CA GLN A 42 10.43 -1.92 -9.41
C GLN A 42 11.26 -0.65 -9.57
N GLY A 43 11.60 -0.05 -8.44
CA GLY A 43 12.52 1.08 -8.37
C GLY A 43 13.18 1.18 -7.00
N THR A 44 13.92 2.25 -6.80
CA THR A 44 14.50 2.61 -5.51
C THR A 44 14.14 4.04 -5.14
N ILE A 45 14.01 4.27 -3.84
CA ILE A 45 14.00 5.60 -3.23
C ILE A 45 15.24 5.65 -2.34
N THR A 46 16.13 6.61 -2.62
CA THR A 46 17.29 6.87 -1.78
C THR A 46 17.10 8.20 -1.10
N PHE A 47 17.26 8.23 0.22
CA PHE A 47 17.34 9.48 0.95
C PHE A 47 18.60 9.50 1.81
N THR A 48 19.22 10.67 1.89
CA THR A 48 20.37 10.89 2.76
C THR A 48 20.11 12.10 3.63
N PHE A 49 20.54 11.99 4.89
CA PHE A 49 20.50 13.09 5.82
C PHE A 49 21.79 13.13 6.62
N SER A 50 22.40 14.30 6.67
CA SER A 50 23.60 14.54 7.45
C SER A 50 23.24 15.31 8.71
N GLN A 51 23.38 14.63 9.85
CA GLN A 51 23.16 15.25 11.17
C GLN A 51 24.16 16.39 11.46
N THR A 52 25.33 16.37 10.82
CA THR A 52 26.40 17.36 11.04
C THR A 52 26.07 18.73 10.45
N ASN A 53 25.43 18.77 9.28
CA ASN A 53 25.19 20.02 8.55
C ASN A 53 23.72 20.22 8.13
N GLY A 54 22.82 19.28 8.47
CA GLY A 54 21.40 19.35 8.15
C GLY A 54 21.06 19.10 6.68
N SER A 55 22.03 18.70 5.84
CA SER A 55 21.78 18.42 4.44
C SER A 55 20.82 17.23 4.30
N PHE A 56 19.73 17.43 3.55
CA PHE A 56 18.78 16.40 3.17
C PHE A 56 18.80 16.25 1.64
N SER A 57 18.80 15.02 1.14
CA SER A 57 18.52 14.71 -0.25
C SER A 57 17.59 13.53 -0.34
N LEU A 58 16.73 13.55 -1.36
CA LEU A 58 15.92 12.41 -1.76
C LEU A 58 15.97 12.28 -3.28
N SER A 59 16.30 11.10 -3.74
CA SER A 59 16.31 10.71 -5.14
C SER A 59 15.52 9.42 -5.32
N SER A 60 15.11 9.17 -6.55
CA SER A 60 14.48 7.92 -6.93
C SER A 60 14.99 7.50 -8.30
N GLU A 61 14.84 6.22 -8.64
CA GLU A 61 15.21 5.67 -9.95
C GLU A 61 14.54 4.32 -10.19
N MET A 62 14.28 3.99 -11.46
CA MET A 62 13.88 2.63 -11.82
C MET A 62 15.04 1.66 -11.58
N SER A 63 14.72 0.43 -11.19
CA SER A 63 15.70 -0.62 -10.95
C SER A 63 15.38 -1.87 -11.76
N ASN A 64 16.33 -2.82 -11.80
CA ASN A 64 16.14 -4.11 -12.44
C ASN A 64 16.80 -5.23 -11.62
N GLU A 65 16.52 -5.23 -10.30
CA GLU A 65 17.06 -6.24 -9.41
C GLU A 65 16.42 -7.60 -9.69
N ILE A 66 17.24 -8.63 -9.88
CA ILE A 66 16.79 -10.00 -10.20
C ILE A 66 15.87 -10.55 -9.10
N TYR A 67 16.13 -10.20 -7.84
CA TYR A 67 15.33 -10.62 -6.70
C TYR A 67 13.88 -10.17 -6.82
N TYR A 68 13.65 -8.86 -6.94
CA TYR A 68 12.30 -8.30 -7.07
C TYR A 68 11.67 -8.64 -8.42
N GLY A 69 12.46 -8.71 -9.50
CA GLY A 69 11.98 -9.15 -10.81
C GLY A 69 11.40 -10.57 -10.76
N THR A 70 12.01 -11.48 -9.99
CA THR A 70 11.49 -12.84 -9.83
C THR A 70 10.15 -12.88 -9.09
N ILE A 71 9.99 -12.03 -8.07
CA ILE A 71 8.74 -11.91 -7.29
C ILE A 71 7.65 -11.27 -8.15
N ILE A 72 7.97 -10.16 -8.83
CA ILE A 72 7.06 -9.42 -9.73
C ILE A 72 6.56 -10.32 -10.85
N ASN A 73 7.45 -11.03 -11.55
CA ASN A 73 7.05 -11.93 -12.63
C ASN A 73 6.12 -13.06 -12.18
N LYS A 74 6.18 -13.43 -10.89
CA LYS A 74 5.29 -14.43 -10.30
C LYS A 74 3.95 -13.84 -9.86
N ALA A 75 3.92 -12.55 -9.54
CA ALA A 75 2.75 -11.84 -9.05
C ALA A 75 1.90 -11.25 -10.19
N ASN A 76 2.52 -10.70 -11.24
CA ASN A 76 1.78 -10.13 -12.37
C ASN A 76 0.85 -11.18 -13.01
N THR A 77 -0.36 -10.76 -13.30
CA THR A 77 -1.44 -11.58 -13.85
C THR A 77 -1.81 -11.10 -15.25
N ALA A 78 -2.90 -11.65 -15.82
CA ALA A 78 -3.48 -11.13 -17.05
C ALA A 78 -4.47 -9.96 -16.80
N GLY A 79 -4.79 -9.68 -15.54
CA GLY A 79 -5.65 -8.57 -15.13
C GLY A 79 -4.82 -7.37 -14.67
N ASN A 80 -5.50 -6.29 -14.29
CA ASN A 80 -4.83 -5.13 -13.71
C ASN A 80 -4.38 -5.42 -12.28
N ASP A 81 -3.08 -5.31 -12.01
CA ASP A 81 -2.47 -5.59 -10.72
C ASP A 81 -2.18 -4.32 -9.92
N PHE A 82 -2.87 -4.21 -8.79
CA PHE A 82 -2.96 -3.02 -7.96
C PHE A 82 -2.35 -3.27 -6.58
N GLY A 83 -1.79 -2.21 -6.01
CA GLY A 83 -1.62 -2.13 -4.57
C GLY A 83 -0.70 -3.20 -3.97
N PRO A 84 0.56 -3.30 -4.41
CA PRO A 84 1.52 -4.17 -3.77
C PRO A 84 1.68 -3.76 -2.30
N TYR A 85 1.77 -4.75 -1.43
CA TYR A 85 2.00 -4.62 0.00
C TYR A 85 3.04 -5.67 0.41
N SER A 86 4.21 -5.19 0.81
CA SER A 86 5.30 -6.07 1.25
C SER A 86 5.25 -6.27 2.76
N TYR A 87 5.36 -7.53 3.17
CA TYR A 87 5.27 -7.92 4.57
C TYR A 87 6.25 -9.04 4.88
N PHE A 88 7.11 -8.81 5.87
CA PHE A 88 7.88 -9.89 6.48
C PHE A 88 7.11 -10.43 7.69
N SER A 89 6.79 -11.72 7.65
CA SER A 89 6.08 -12.42 8.70
C SER A 89 7.10 -13.05 9.65
N SER A 90 7.23 -12.50 10.87
CA SER A 90 8.08 -13.09 11.91
C SER A 90 7.57 -14.43 12.43
N ASN A 91 6.30 -14.76 12.17
CA ASN A 91 5.64 -15.97 12.63
C ASN A 91 6.04 -17.21 11.82
N ASP A 92 6.24 -17.06 10.51
CA ASP A 92 6.62 -18.16 9.62
C ASP A 92 7.92 -17.91 8.84
N GLY A 93 8.54 -16.74 9.00
CA GLY A 93 9.83 -16.38 8.41
C GLY A 93 9.77 -16.07 6.92
N TYR A 94 8.58 -15.94 6.32
CA TYR A 94 8.42 -15.63 4.89
C TYR A 94 8.30 -14.13 4.63
N GLU A 95 8.78 -13.71 3.47
CA GLU A 95 8.41 -12.45 2.83
C GLU A 95 7.19 -12.68 1.93
N TYR A 96 6.23 -11.78 2.04
CA TYR A 96 5.00 -11.76 1.27
C TYR A 96 4.97 -10.51 0.40
N LEU A 97 4.55 -10.69 -0.86
CA LEU A 97 3.98 -9.62 -1.66
C LEU A 97 2.49 -9.91 -1.80
N ILE A 98 1.68 -9.10 -1.13
CA ILE A 98 0.22 -9.18 -1.14
C ILE A 98 -0.29 -8.06 -2.04
N TYR A 99 -1.29 -8.33 -2.87
CA TYR A 99 -1.76 -7.36 -3.85
C TYR A 99 -3.21 -7.64 -4.24
N THR A 100 -3.81 -6.67 -4.93
CA THR A 100 -5.14 -6.79 -5.53
C THR A 100 -4.98 -6.98 -7.02
N SER A 101 -5.81 -7.83 -7.62
CA SER A 101 -5.83 -8.06 -9.05
C SER A 101 -7.26 -8.09 -9.58
N GLU A 102 -7.47 -7.55 -10.77
CA GLU A 102 -8.73 -7.69 -11.50
C GLU A 102 -8.88 -9.13 -12.03
N THR A 103 -9.96 -9.79 -11.63
CA THR A 103 -10.27 -11.16 -12.04
C THR A 103 -10.99 -11.19 -13.40
N PRO A 104 -11.07 -12.36 -14.07
CA PRO A 104 -11.81 -12.49 -15.33
C PRO A 104 -13.28 -12.07 -15.25
N ASP A 105 -13.89 -12.20 -14.07
CA ASP A 105 -15.27 -11.79 -13.81
C ASP A 105 -15.38 -10.28 -13.47
N GLN A 106 -14.30 -9.52 -13.69
CA GLN A 106 -14.15 -8.07 -13.46
C GLN A 106 -14.28 -7.62 -12.00
N GLY A 107 -14.21 -8.54 -11.04
CA GLY A 107 -14.10 -8.21 -9.63
C GLY A 107 -12.65 -8.00 -9.18
N LEU A 108 -12.45 -7.18 -8.15
CA LEU A 108 -11.15 -7.04 -7.47
C LEU A 108 -11.02 -8.10 -6.37
N ASP A 109 -9.96 -8.91 -6.45
CA ASP A 109 -9.62 -9.91 -5.44
C ASP A 109 -8.19 -9.72 -4.92
N LEU A 110 -7.93 -10.15 -3.68
CA LEU A 110 -6.59 -10.17 -3.14
C LEU A 110 -5.87 -11.51 -3.39
N PHE A 111 -4.59 -11.40 -3.72
CA PHE A 111 -3.67 -12.51 -3.91
C PHE A 111 -2.37 -12.25 -3.15
N PHE A 112 -1.60 -13.31 -2.93
CA PHE A 112 -0.25 -13.18 -2.41
C PHE A 112 0.70 -14.18 -3.05
N VAL A 113 1.95 -13.75 -3.19
CA VAL A 113 3.10 -14.63 -3.40
C VAL A 113 3.98 -14.58 -2.16
N LYS A 114 4.74 -15.66 -1.91
CA LYS A 114 5.67 -15.72 -0.79
C LYS A 114 6.99 -16.39 -1.15
N ASN A 115 8.05 -15.97 -0.48
CA ASN A 115 9.39 -16.54 -0.60
C ASN A 115 10.14 -16.43 0.72
N LEU A 116 11.18 -17.24 0.90
CA LEU A 116 12.11 -17.03 2.01
C LEU A 116 12.93 -15.75 1.73
N PRO A 117 13.32 -15.00 2.78
CA PRO A 117 14.19 -13.85 2.65
C PRO A 117 15.46 -14.18 1.88
N ARG A 118 16.00 -13.16 1.20
CA ARG A 118 17.25 -13.29 0.45
C ARG A 118 18.41 -13.65 1.37
N PHE A 119 19.08 -14.76 1.07
CA PHE A 119 20.39 -15.10 1.65
C PHE A 119 21.44 -15.08 0.54
N ALA A 120 22.34 -14.08 0.56
CA ALA A 120 23.34 -13.83 -0.49
C ALA A 120 22.73 -13.54 -1.88
N ASN A 121 23.44 -13.85 -2.97
CA ASN A 121 23.06 -13.46 -4.34
C ASN A 121 22.18 -14.48 -5.07
N ASN A 122 21.38 -15.26 -4.35
CA ASN A 122 20.51 -16.26 -4.96
C ASN A 122 19.20 -15.66 -5.51
N THR A 123 18.70 -16.27 -6.59
CA THR A 123 17.34 -16.02 -7.08
C THR A 123 16.35 -16.71 -6.13
N PRO A 124 15.29 -16.02 -5.64
CA PRO A 124 14.35 -16.60 -4.70
C PRO A 124 13.47 -17.65 -5.40
N SER A 125 13.10 -18.70 -4.67
CA SER A 125 12.00 -19.58 -5.07
C SER A 125 10.69 -18.97 -4.56
N VAL A 126 9.79 -18.60 -5.47
CA VAL A 126 8.56 -17.86 -5.16
C VAL A 126 7.35 -18.78 -5.35
N SER A 127 6.55 -18.93 -4.30
CA SER A 127 5.30 -19.69 -4.30
C SER A 127 4.09 -18.79 -4.54
N GLY A 128 3.07 -19.31 -5.22
CA GLY A 128 1.83 -18.59 -5.53
C GLY A 128 1.65 -18.31 -7.04
N PRO A 129 0.78 -17.35 -7.42
CA PRO A 129 -0.06 -16.57 -6.50
C PRO A 129 -1.15 -17.44 -5.85
N PHE A 130 -1.44 -17.15 -4.59
CA PHE A 130 -2.51 -17.79 -3.83
C PHE A 130 -3.59 -16.75 -3.52
N PRO A 131 -4.88 -17.10 -3.60
CA PRO A 131 -5.95 -16.19 -3.20
C PRO A 131 -5.94 -15.97 -1.68
N VAL A 132 -6.26 -14.75 -1.24
CA VAL A 132 -6.53 -14.46 0.17
C VAL A 132 -7.97 -14.87 0.50
N ARG A 133 -8.20 -16.19 0.48
CA ARG A 133 -9.52 -16.82 0.72
C ARG A 133 -10.19 -16.35 2.00
N LYS A 134 -9.40 -15.90 2.98
CA LYS A 134 -9.90 -15.44 4.26
C LYS A 134 -10.90 -14.29 4.14
N ILE A 135 -10.72 -13.41 3.15
CA ILE A 135 -11.51 -12.17 3.01
C ILE A 135 -12.11 -11.95 1.63
N ASN A 136 -11.55 -12.54 0.57
CA ASN A 136 -12.15 -12.46 -0.77
C ASN A 136 -13.57 -13.00 -0.74
N SER A 137 -14.47 -12.27 -1.38
CA SER A 137 -15.90 -12.51 -1.42
C SER A 137 -16.42 -12.36 -2.85
N GLN A 138 -17.74 -12.32 -3.03
CA GLN A 138 -18.35 -12.04 -4.34
C GLN A 138 -18.33 -10.54 -4.72
N PHE A 139 -17.77 -9.71 -3.84
CA PHE A 139 -17.69 -8.25 -3.95
C PHE A 139 -16.25 -7.85 -4.26
N ASP A 140 -16.03 -6.59 -4.62
CA ASP A 140 -14.67 -6.09 -4.78
C ASP A 140 -14.00 -6.00 -3.42
N ASP A 141 -12.92 -6.76 -3.24
CA ASP A 141 -12.09 -6.79 -2.05
C ASP A 141 -10.67 -6.37 -2.43
N ALA A 142 -10.19 -5.28 -1.84
CA ALA A 142 -8.97 -4.64 -2.31
C ALA A 142 -8.12 -4.06 -1.18
N TYR A 143 -6.84 -3.86 -1.50
CA TYR A 143 -5.88 -3.04 -0.77
C TYR A 143 -5.76 -3.38 0.72
N LEU A 144 -4.92 -4.37 1.02
CA LEU A 144 -4.65 -4.81 2.38
C LEU A 144 -3.49 -4.05 3.04
N ALA A 145 -3.59 -3.91 4.37
CA ALA A 145 -2.50 -3.57 5.27
C ALA A 145 -2.60 -4.35 6.58
N PHE A 146 -1.46 -4.73 7.15
CA PHE A 146 -1.40 -5.31 8.50
C PHE A 146 -1.05 -4.24 9.53
N ASP A 147 -1.45 -4.45 10.78
CA ASP A 147 -0.77 -3.79 11.90
C ASP A 147 0.71 -4.24 12.02
N MET A 148 1.47 -3.54 12.86
CA MET A 148 2.91 -3.82 13.03
C MET A 148 3.22 -5.23 13.55
N ASN A 149 2.26 -5.89 14.19
CA ASN A 149 2.43 -7.25 14.73
C ASN A 149 1.92 -8.32 13.75
N GLY A 150 1.20 -7.94 12.70
CA GLY A 150 0.48 -8.84 11.82
C GLY A 150 -0.76 -9.47 12.46
N ASP A 151 -1.25 -8.95 13.59
CA ASP A 151 -2.37 -9.54 14.33
C ASP A 151 -3.74 -9.05 13.84
N SER A 152 -3.76 -7.87 13.21
CA SER A 152 -4.95 -7.29 12.59
C SER A 152 -4.68 -6.96 11.12
N MET A 153 -5.60 -7.36 10.25
CA MET A 153 -5.56 -7.14 8.81
C MET A 153 -6.69 -6.19 8.42
N TYR A 154 -6.34 -5.07 7.80
CA TYR A 154 -7.26 -4.06 7.30
C TYR A 154 -7.31 -4.10 5.78
N PHE A 155 -8.50 -3.93 5.20
CA PHE A 155 -8.71 -3.91 3.76
C PHE A 155 -9.99 -3.14 3.43
N CYS A 156 -10.21 -2.76 2.17
CA CYS A 156 -11.48 -2.14 1.75
C CYS A 156 -12.32 -3.10 0.90
N SER A 157 -13.65 -3.01 1.03
CA SER A 157 -14.60 -3.83 0.28
C SER A 157 -15.88 -3.08 -0.04
N ASN A 158 -16.50 -3.32 -1.20
CA ASN A 158 -17.79 -2.74 -1.56
C ASN A 158 -19.03 -3.56 -1.15
N ARG A 159 -18.85 -4.56 -0.27
CA ARG A 159 -19.92 -5.46 0.21
C ARG A 159 -21.12 -4.79 0.88
N SER A 160 -21.01 -3.53 1.29
CA SER A 160 -22.08 -2.70 1.88
C SER A 160 -22.72 -1.73 0.88
N GLY A 161 -22.25 -1.66 -0.37
CA GLY A 161 -22.75 -0.77 -1.44
C GLY A 161 -21.77 0.34 -1.84
N ASN A 162 -20.96 0.82 -0.90
CA ASN A 162 -19.79 1.69 -1.08
C ASN A 162 -18.54 0.96 -0.58
N PHE A 163 -17.35 1.38 -0.96
CA PHE A 163 -16.14 0.82 -0.36
C PHE A 163 -16.03 1.25 1.10
N ASP A 164 -16.05 0.29 2.01
CA ASP A 164 -15.83 0.47 3.44
C ASP A 164 -14.51 -0.21 3.84
N ILE A 165 -13.84 0.31 4.88
CA ILE A 165 -12.68 -0.37 5.48
C ILE A 165 -13.17 -1.39 6.51
N TYR A 166 -12.66 -2.61 6.38
CA TYR A 166 -12.91 -3.75 7.27
C TYR A 166 -11.64 -4.20 7.96
N CYS A 167 -11.80 -4.84 9.12
CA CYS A 167 -10.75 -5.43 9.93
C CYS A 167 -11.04 -6.92 10.18
N GLN A 168 -10.01 -7.74 10.00
CA GLN A 168 -9.99 -9.16 10.32
C GLN A 168 -8.83 -9.46 11.27
N TYR A 169 -9.13 -10.10 12.41
CA TYR A 169 -8.11 -10.52 13.36
C TYR A 169 -7.50 -11.87 12.98
N ARG A 170 -6.18 -11.98 13.14
CA ARG A 170 -5.42 -13.21 13.03
C ARG A 170 -5.19 -13.81 14.42
N ASN A 171 -5.35 -15.12 14.54
CA ASN A 171 -4.86 -15.85 15.71
C ASN A 171 -3.32 -15.91 15.64
N PRO A 172 -2.56 -15.38 16.61
CA PRO A 172 -1.10 -15.34 16.55
C PRO A 172 -0.48 -16.74 16.47
N ASN A 173 -1.19 -17.80 16.90
CA ASN A 173 -0.72 -19.18 16.90
C ASN A 173 -0.81 -19.89 15.55
N ILE A 174 -1.37 -19.26 14.50
CA ILE A 174 -1.36 -19.80 13.13
C ILE A 174 -0.46 -18.96 12.26
N THR A 175 0.25 -19.60 11.32
CA THR A 175 1.13 -18.95 10.36
C THR A 175 0.37 -17.99 9.44
N THR A 176 1.08 -17.03 8.84
CA THR A 176 0.44 -15.99 8.02
C THR A 176 -0.21 -16.58 6.78
N ASP A 177 0.41 -17.57 6.14
CA ASP A 177 -0.18 -18.26 4.99
C ASP A 177 -1.43 -19.07 5.32
N LEU A 178 -1.47 -19.76 6.47
CA LEU A 178 -2.67 -20.46 6.94
C LEU A 178 -3.79 -19.50 7.28
N PHE A 179 -3.46 -18.31 7.80
CA PHE A 179 -4.44 -17.26 8.02
C PHE A 179 -5.01 -16.71 6.71
N LEU A 180 -4.15 -16.27 5.78
CA LEU A 180 -4.56 -15.70 4.49
C LEU A 180 -5.32 -16.70 3.62
N GLY A 181 -4.87 -17.96 3.60
CA GLY A 181 -5.48 -19.06 2.85
C GLY A 181 -6.59 -19.80 3.59
N GLY A 182 -6.94 -19.39 4.81
CA GLY A 182 -7.99 -20.03 5.61
C GLY A 182 -9.39 -19.84 5.02
N GLU A 183 -10.35 -20.59 5.56
CA GLU A 183 -11.76 -20.44 5.18
C GLU A 183 -12.24 -19.01 5.42
N PHE A 184 -13.05 -18.52 4.48
CA PHE A 184 -13.67 -17.21 4.55
C PHE A 184 -14.36 -17.01 5.90
N SER A 185 -14.19 -15.83 6.48
CA SER A 185 -15.00 -15.39 7.61
C SER A 185 -15.35 -13.92 7.48
N PRO A 186 -16.55 -13.50 7.91
CA PRO A 186 -16.91 -12.09 7.89
C PRO A 186 -15.94 -11.23 8.70
N ALA A 187 -15.40 -10.20 8.05
CA ALA A 187 -14.62 -9.15 8.69
C ALA A 187 -15.54 -8.08 9.29
N THR A 188 -15.05 -7.33 10.29
CA THR A 188 -15.83 -6.28 10.97
C THR A 188 -15.54 -4.92 10.33
N ALA A 189 -16.56 -4.12 10.04
CA ALA A 189 -16.36 -2.75 9.57
C ALA A 189 -15.61 -1.93 10.64
N VAL A 190 -14.69 -1.06 10.22
CA VAL A 190 -13.90 -0.27 11.15
C VAL A 190 -14.70 0.93 11.65
N ASP A 191 -15.04 0.92 12.94
CA ASP A 191 -15.78 1.99 13.58
C ASP A 191 -15.10 3.36 13.42
N SER A 192 -15.92 4.41 13.30
CA SER A 192 -15.50 5.82 13.17
C SER A 192 -14.74 6.19 11.89
N ILE A 193 -14.37 5.22 11.05
CA ILE A 193 -13.69 5.45 9.78
C ILE A 193 -14.71 5.60 8.65
N ASN A 194 -15.60 4.62 8.51
CA ASN A 194 -16.50 4.50 7.37
C ASN A 194 -17.64 5.54 7.40
N THR A 195 -18.05 5.95 6.20
CA THR A 195 -19.15 6.89 5.96
C THR A 195 -20.14 6.29 4.95
N ALA A 196 -21.01 7.11 4.35
CA ALA A 196 -21.85 6.67 3.23
C ALA A 196 -21.12 6.76 1.88
N ASP A 197 -19.91 7.33 1.88
CA ASP A 197 -19.04 7.52 0.73
C ASP A 197 -17.94 6.44 0.72
N ASN A 198 -16.97 6.51 -0.18
CA ASN A 198 -15.93 5.49 -0.28
C ASN A 198 -14.77 5.75 0.69
N GLU A 199 -14.34 4.71 1.39
CA GLU A 199 -13.10 4.62 2.15
C GLU A 199 -12.21 3.51 1.61
N LYS A 200 -11.02 3.88 1.10
CA LYS A 200 -10.15 2.95 0.36
C LYS A 200 -8.69 3.02 0.79
N THR A 201 -7.94 2.01 0.39
CA THR A 201 -6.47 1.95 0.50
C THR A 201 -5.94 2.21 1.92
N PRO A 202 -6.43 1.49 2.95
CA PRO A 202 -5.90 1.65 4.30
C PRO A 202 -4.42 1.28 4.33
N PHE A 203 -3.64 2.04 5.10
CA PHE A 203 -2.27 1.72 5.47
C PHE A 203 -2.06 2.01 6.95
N ILE A 204 -1.42 1.08 7.65
CA ILE A 204 -1.20 1.16 9.09
C ILE A 204 0.29 1.30 9.38
N LEU A 205 0.65 2.27 10.21
CA LEU A 205 1.97 2.36 10.80
C LEU A 205 1.87 2.73 12.27
N LYS A 206 2.36 1.85 13.16
CA LYS A 206 2.18 1.98 14.61
C LYS A 206 0.69 2.09 14.96
N ASN A 207 0.26 3.20 15.55
CA ASN A 207 -1.12 3.49 15.89
C ASN A 207 -1.78 4.48 14.92
N ILE A 208 -1.24 4.65 13.72
CA ILE A 208 -1.74 5.59 12.71
C ILE A 208 -2.29 4.78 11.54
N MET A 209 -3.51 5.11 11.12
CA MET A 209 -4.10 4.68 9.86
C MET A 209 -4.14 5.88 8.93
N VAL A 210 -3.64 5.72 7.72
CA VAL A 210 -3.92 6.62 6.60
C VAL A 210 -4.73 5.87 5.56
N PHE A 211 -5.66 6.59 4.93
CA PHE A 211 -6.56 6.03 3.92
C PHE A 211 -7.08 7.18 3.06
N VAL A 212 -7.83 6.86 2.01
CA VAL A 212 -8.46 7.89 1.17
C VAL A 212 -9.97 7.83 1.25
N SER A 213 -10.62 8.99 1.12
CA SER A 213 -12.06 9.10 1.10
C SER A 213 -12.54 10.24 0.22
N ASP A 214 -13.67 10.03 -0.45
CA ASP A 214 -14.41 11.03 -1.24
C ASP A 214 -15.57 11.65 -0.44
N ARG A 215 -15.54 11.54 0.89
CA ARG A 215 -16.53 12.16 1.78
C ARG A 215 -16.62 13.69 1.59
N PRO A 216 -17.82 14.30 1.73
CA PRO A 216 -18.00 15.74 1.65
C PRO A 216 -17.10 16.54 2.58
N GLY A 217 -16.60 17.68 2.09
CA GLY A 217 -15.72 18.58 2.83
C GLY A 217 -14.22 18.36 2.56
N GLY A 218 -13.87 17.42 1.67
CA GLY A 218 -12.54 17.33 1.07
C GLY A 218 -12.20 18.47 0.10
N LEU A 219 -10.99 18.45 -0.44
CA LEU A 219 -10.44 19.43 -1.37
C LEU A 219 -10.65 19.02 -2.83
N GLY A 220 -10.62 17.72 -3.13
CA GLY A 220 -10.74 17.16 -4.47
C GLY A 220 -11.73 16.01 -4.55
N GLY A 221 -11.38 14.99 -5.35
CA GLY A 221 -12.13 13.74 -5.43
C GLY A 221 -11.85 12.87 -4.20
N TYR A 222 -10.90 11.96 -4.31
CA TYR A 222 -10.35 11.27 -3.15
C TYR A 222 -9.30 12.13 -2.43
N ASP A 223 -9.49 12.33 -1.14
CA ASP A 223 -8.54 13.02 -0.26
C ASP A 223 -7.90 12.02 0.72
N ILE A 224 -6.67 12.27 1.16
CA ILE A 224 -6.02 11.48 2.23
C ILE A 224 -6.51 11.96 3.60
N TYR A 225 -6.92 10.99 4.42
CA TYR A 225 -7.31 11.16 5.81
C TYR A 225 -6.38 10.38 6.73
N CYS A 226 -6.27 10.85 7.97
CA CYS A 226 -5.52 10.21 9.05
C CYS A 226 -6.44 9.91 10.23
N SER A 227 -6.32 8.73 10.82
CA SER A 227 -6.89 8.40 12.11
C SER A 227 -5.82 7.80 13.03
N VAL A 228 -5.96 8.03 14.33
CA VAL A 228 -5.06 7.51 15.36
C VAL A 228 -5.81 6.54 16.27
N PHE A 229 -5.27 5.33 16.44
CA PHE A 229 -5.79 4.31 17.34
C PHE A 229 -5.42 4.65 18.79
N ARG A 230 -6.43 4.86 19.64
CA ARG A 230 -6.30 5.18 21.07
C ARG A 230 -7.49 4.64 21.83
N ASN A 231 -7.25 4.13 23.04
CA ASN A 231 -8.31 3.61 23.92
C ASN A 231 -9.19 2.54 23.25
N GLY A 232 -8.57 1.64 22.46
CA GLY A 232 -9.25 0.52 21.83
C GLY A 232 -10.07 0.86 20.58
N LYS A 233 -10.00 2.10 20.06
CA LYS A 233 -10.72 2.51 18.85
C LYS A 233 -9.91 3.49 18.00
N TRP A 234 -10.28 3.57 16.73
CA TRP A 234 -9.82 4.64 15.84
C TRP A 234 -10.51 5.96 16.20
N SER A 235 -9.77 7.06 16.10
CA SER A 235 -10.32 8.41 16.28
C SER A 235 -11.08 8.88 15.04
N SER A 236 -11.87 9.93 15.17
CA SER A 236 -12.49 10.58 14.02
C SER A 236 -11.41 10.99 13.00
N PRO A 237 -11.55 10.62 11.71
CA PRO A 237 -10.58 10.93 10.69
C PRO A 237 -10.37 12.44 10.53
N VAL A 238 -9.11 12.82 10.32
CA VAL A 238 -8.69 14.20 10.05
C VAL A 238 -8.18 14.27 8.61
N ASN A 239 -8.77 15.14 7.80
CA ASN A 239 -8.29 15.43 6.45
C ASN A 239 -6.87 16.02 6.51
N MET A 240 -5.94 15.52 5.69
CA MET A 240 -4.54 15.96 5.74
C MET A 240 -4.31 17.37 5.19
N GLY A 241 -5.26 17.94 4.44
CA GLY A 241 -5.20 19.29 3.91
C GLY A 241 -4.04 19.54 2.93
N PRO A 242 -3.93 20.77 2.39
CA PRO A 242 -2.77 21.15 1.60
C PRO A 242 -1.47 21.14 2.41
N PRO A 243 -0.32 20.80 1.82
CA PRO A 243 -0.12 20.46 0.41
C PRO A 243 -0.28 18.96 0.09
N VAL A 244 -0.72 18.15 1.06
CA VAL A 244 -0.95 16.72 0.84
C VAL A 244 -2.13 16.55 -0.10
N ASN A 245 -3.28 17.06 0.30
CA ASN A 245 -4.50 17.02 -0.51
C ASN A 245 -4.58 18.24 -1.43
N SER A 246 -5.19 18.05 -2.60
CA SER A 246 -5.33 19.06 -3.63
C SER A 246 -6.74 19.04 -4.22
N SER A 247 -6.99 19.79 -5.30
CA SER A 247 -8.27 19.68 -6.03
C SER A 247 -8.38 18.42 -6.90
N SER A 248 -7.33 17.60 -6.91
CA SER A 248 -7.20 16.37 -7.68
C SER A 248 -7.51 15.15 -6.81
N ASN A 249 -7.36 13.95 -7.33
CA ASN A 249 -7.39 12.73 -6.54
C ASN A 249 -6.03 12.49 -5.90
N GLU A 250 -6.05 12.14 -4.63
CA GLU A 250 -4.96 11.51 -3.91
C GLU A 250 -5.33 10.05 -3.60
N TYR A 251 -4.38 9.15 -3.78
CA TYR A 251 -4.63 7.72 -3.69
C TYR A 251 -3.47 6.95 -3.06
N ARG A 252 -3.80 5.82 -2.42
CA ARG A 252 -2.87 4.86 -1.80
C ARG A 252 -1.72 5.49 -0.98
N PRO A 253 -2.05 6.20 0.11
CA PRO A 253 -1.05 6.72 1.03
C PRO A 253 -0.35 5.57 1.76
N VAL A 254 0.98 5.63 1.82
CA VAL A 254 1.81 4.73 2.63
C VAL A 254 2.79 5.55 3.48
N LEU A 255 3.06 5.07 4.69
CA LEU A 255 3.94 5.74 5.64
C LEU A 255 5.23 4.94 5.83
N GLY A 256 6.37 5.63 5.81
CA GLY A 256 7.67 5.10 6.20
C GLY A 256 8.22 5.85 7.42
N PHE A 257 8.92 5.14 8.30
CA PHE A 257 9.66 5.74 9.41
C PHE A 257 11.15 5.46 9.29
N HIS A 258 11.97 6.39 9.77
CA HIS A 258 13.41 6.25 9.94
C HIS A 258 13.79 6.66 11.37
N SER A 259 14.76 5.99 11.99
CA SER A 259 15.13 6.22 13.41
C SER A 259 15.59 7.64 13.70
N ASP A 260 16.19 8.30 12.71
CA ASP A 260 16.79 9.63 12.87
C ASP A 260 15.77 10.77 12.71
N PHE A 261 14.51 10.45 12.39
CA PHE A 261 13.47 11.44 12.11
C PHE A 261 12.27 11.27 13.03
N THR A 262 11.71 12.41 13.44
CA THR A 262 10.45 12.46 14.21
C THR A 262 9.23 12.45 13.29
N ASN A 263 9.37 13.04 12.09
CA ASN A 263 8.38 12.97 11.03
C ASN A 263 8.44 11.62 10.29
N LEU A 264 7.29 11.20 9.79
CA LEU A 264 7.14 10.07 8.89
C LEU A 264 7.30 10.57 7.45
N MET A 265 7.76 9.70 6.56
CA MET A 265 7.63 9.93 5.12
C MET A 265 6.26 9.42 4.69
N LEU A 266 5.48 10.26 4.03
CA LEU A 266 4.26 9.87 3.33
C LEU A 266 4.58 9.77 1.84
N VAL A 267 4.33 8.62 1.24
CA VAL A 267 4.33 8.44 -0.22
C VAL A 267 2.92 8.13 -0.67
N PHE A 268 2.48 8.74 -1.77
CA PHE A 268 1.12 8.60 -2.26
C PHE A 268 1.07 8.87 -3.77
N SER A 269 -0.03 8.49 -4.40
CA SER A 269 -0.30 8.73 -5.82
C SER A 269 -1.25 9.90 -5.98
N SER A 270 -1.09 10.69 -7.05
CA SER A 270 -2.06 11.75 -7.36
C SER A 270 -2.11 12.06 -8.85
N ASP A 271 -3.27 12.48 -9.32
CA ASP A 271 -3.50 13.00 -10.68
C ASP A 271 -3.45 14.54 -10.77
N ARG A 272 -2.74 15.15 -9.83
CA ARG A 272 -2.52 16.60 -9.79
C ARG A 272 -1.77 17.11 -11.01
N GLN A 273 -2.12 18.32 -11.44
CA GLN A 273 -1.44 19.01 -12.52
C GLN A 273 0.07 19.15 -12.26
N GLY A 274 0.86 19.00 -13.33
CA GLY A 274 2.33 19.04 -13.27
C GLY A 274 3.00 17.69 -13.02
N GLY A 275 2.21 16.61 -12.91
CA GLY A 275 2.67 15.23 -13.07
C GLY A 275 3.14 14.91 -14.50
N LYS A 276 3.67 13.70 -14.70
CA LYS A 276 4.09 13.19 -16.01
C LYS A 276 3.01 12.35 -16.69
N GLY A 277 2.19 11.63 -15.93
CA GLY A 277 1.15 10.72 -16.40
C GLY A 277 -0.24 11.12 -15.93
N GLY A 278 -1.18 10.16 -15.88
CA GLY A 278 -2.45 10.31 -15.18
C GLY A 278 -2.21 10.35 -13.68
N TYR A 279 -1.87 9.22 -13.08
CA TYR A 279 -1.35 9.17 -11.71
C TYR A 279 0.18 9.18 -11.66
N ASP A 280 0.72 9.93 -10.71
CA ASP A 280 2.15 10.05 -10.43
C ASP A 280 2.45 9.78 -8.95
N LEU A 281 3.65 9.30 -8.63
CA LEU A 281 4.11 9.13 -7.25
C LEU A 281 4.67 10.43 -6.66
N TYR A 282 4.17 10.80 -5.48
CA TYR A 282 4.59 11.96 -4.68
C TYR A 282 5.06 11.53 -3.30
N PHE A 283 5.84 12.38 -2.66
CA PHE A 283 6.28 12.18 -1.28
C PHE A 283 6.24 13.51 -0.51
N THR A 284 6.07 13.43 0.80
CA THR A 284 6.22 14.56 1.73
C THR A 284 6.55 14.06 3.15
N GLY A 285 6.93 14.99 4.03
CA GLY A 285 6.99 14.73 5.46
C GLY A 285 5.61 14.83 6.11
N PHE A 286 5.29 13.92 7.02
CA PHE A 286 4.05 13.88 7.77
C PHE A 286 4.34 13.80 9.28
N SER A 287 3.64 14.62 10.06
CA SER A 287 3.64 14.52 11.52
C SER A 287 2.22 14.20 11.98
N ALA A 288 2.06 13.07 12.67
CA ALA A 288 0.76 12.65 13.13
C ALA A 288 0.14 13.66 14.11
N PRO A 289 -1.19 13.85 14.07
CA PRO A 289 -1.89 14.63 15.08
C PRO A 289 -1.54 14.13 16.49
N ARG A 290 -1.24 15.05 17.40
CA ARG A 290 -0.94 14.74 18.80
C ARG A 290 -2.15 14.26 19.55
#